data_AF-A0AA42BKF1-F1
#
_entry.id   AF-A0AA42BKF1-F1
#
_cell.length_a   1.000
_cell.length_b   1.000
_cell.length_c   1.000
_cell.angle_alpha   90.00
_cell.angle_beta   90.00
_cell.angle_gamma   90.00
#
_symmetry.space_group_name_H-M   'P 1'
#
loop_
_entity.id
_entity.type
_entity.pdbx_description
1 polymer ?
#
loop_
_entity_poly.entity_id
_entity_poly.type
_entity_poly.pdbx_seq_one_letter_code
_entity_poly.pdbx_strand_id
1 'polypeptide(L)'
;MMLGFTISTPALFAGMFCAFLIIFSMRQYRLDPLQITIFLPAIYVLLALGSTTPTQSIIEEMFFGMPILMLVGISQMQDWSLERKKKVAIAVWLFHGFYDYHHHWLVINDGVPSWYAPFCLVVDMLVALYLFIPYQQKDANQE
;
A
#
# COMPACT_ATOMS: atom_id res chain seq x y z
N MET A 1 -16.79 -13.04 -20.28
CA MET A 1 -17.24 -12.32 -19.07
C MET A 1 -17.19 -13.17 -17.79
N MET A 2 -17.34 -14.50 -17.83
CA MET A 2 -17.25 -15.36 -16.63
C MET A 2 -15.82 -15.59 -16.08
N LEU A 3 -14.77 -15.44 -16.91
CA LEU A 3 -13.36 -15.59 -16.49
C LEU A 3 -12.85 -14.50 -15.52
N GLY A 4 -13.46 -13.31 -15.54
CA GLY A 4 -13.07 -12.21 -14.65
C GLY A 4 -13.48 -12.44 -13.19
N PHE A 5 -14.60 -13.13 -12.95
CA PHE A 5 -15.15 -13.38 -11.60
C PHE A 5 -14.43 -14.51 -10.85
N THR A 6 -13.83 -15.46 -11.56
CA THR A 6 -13.16 -16.63 -10.95
C THR A 6 -11.75 -16.32 -10.47
N ILE A 7 -11.02 -15.44 -11.17
CA ILE A 7 -9.67 -15.00 -10.78
C ILE A 7 -9.71 -13.96 -9.65
N SER A 8 -10.75 -13.12 -9.62
CA SER A 8 -10.90 -12.09 -8.59
C SER A 8 -11.17 -12.69 -7.21
N THR A 9 -11.93 -13.77 -7.09
CA THR A 9 -12.35 -14.30 -5.78
C THR A 9 -11.16 -14.71 -4.90
N PRO A 10 -10.17 -15.52 -5.38
CA PRO A 10 -8.97 -15.81 -4.60
C PRO A 10 -8.13 -14.57 -4.28
N ALA A 11 -8.03 -13.61 -5.21
CA ALA A 11 -7.28 -12.36 -5.02
C ALA A 11 -7.87 -11.52 -3.89
N LEU A 12 -9.21 -11.44 -3.80
CA LEU A 12 -9.90 -10.74 -2.70
C LEU A 12 -9.61 -11.43 -1.35
N PHE A 13 -9.69 -12.76 -1.27
CA PHE A 13 -9.37 -13.49 -0.03
C PHE A 13 -7.91 -13.34 0.38
N ALA A 14 -6.99 -13.43 -0.57
CA ALA A 14 -5.57 -13.18 -0.33
C ALA A 14 -5.33 -11.75 0.14
N GLY A 15 -6.02 -10.76 -0.44
CA GLY A 15 -5.97 -9.36 -0.03
C GLY A 15 -6.47 -9.16 1.39
N MET A 16 -7.61 -9.74 1.76
CA MET A 16 -8.12 -9.69 3.13
C MET A 16 -7.14 -10.32 4.14
N PHE A 17 -6.57 -11.47 3.80
CA PHE A 17 -5.59 -12.14 4.65
C PHE A 17 -4.30 -11.31 4.79
N CYS A 18 -3.79 -10.72 3.70
CA CYS A 18 -2.64 -9.85 3.73
C CYS A 18 -2.90 -8.58 4.56
N ALA A 19 -4.06 -7.93 4.38
CA ALA A 19 -4.47 -6.79 5.17
C ALA A 19 -4.54 -7.12 6.66
N PHE A 20 -5.10 -8.29 7.00
CA PHE A 20 -5.10 -8.79 8.37
C PHE A 20 -3.69 -8.92 8.95
N LEU A 21 -2.75 -9.51 8.20
CA LEU A 21 -1.35 -9.65 8.64
C LEU A 21 -0.65 -8.30 8.81
N ILE A 22 -0.90 -7.33 7.91
CA ILE A 22 -0.36 -5.97 8.02
C ILE A 22 -0.89 -5.32 9.30
N ILE A 23 -2.22 -5.29 9.48
CA ILE A 23 -2.87 -4.69 10.65
C ILE A 23 -2.39 -5.36 11.93
N PHE A 24 -2.35 -6.69 11.96
CA PHE A 24 -1.84 -7.46 13.09
C PHE A 24 -0.39 -7.09 13.43
N SER A 25 0.48 -7.04 12.42
CA SER A 25 1.89 -6.68 12.61
C SER A 25 2.07 -5.23 13.08
N MET A 26 1.28 -4.30 12.52
CA MET A 26 1.27 -2.90 12.96
C MET A 26 0.90 -2.80 14.45
N ARG A 27 -0.05 -3.60 14.92
CA ARG A 27 -0.47 -3.60 16.33
C ARG A 27 0.55 -4.27 17.23
N GLN A 28 1.00 -5.46 16.85
CA GLN A 28 1.90 -6.28 17.65
C GLN A 28 3.28 -5.65 17.81
N TYR A 29 3.82 -5.09 16.73
CA TYR A 29 5.16 -4.51 16.71
C TYR A 29 5.18 -2.98 16.77
N ARG A 30 4.00 -2.33 16.89
CA ARG A 30 3.85 -0.87 16.88
C ARG A 30 4.55 -0.20 15.69
N LEU A 31 4.39 -0.80 14.51
CA LEU A 31 5.01 -0.29 13.29
C LEU A 31 4.51 1.12 12.97
N ASP A 32 5.40 1.97 12.47
CA ASP A 32 5.06 3.31 12.01
C ASP A 32 4.07 3.21 10.81
N PRO A 33 2.85 3.78 10.93
CA PRO A 33 1.83 3.69 9.88
C PRO A 33 2.25 4.22 8.52
N LEU A 34 3.12 5.24 8.48
CA LEU A 34 3.60 5.80 7.24
C LEU A 34 4.79 4.99 6.71
N GLN A 35 5.70 4.54 7.58
CA GLN A 35 6.86 3.77 7.15
C GLN A 35 6.49 2.48 6.41
N ILE A 36 5.43 1.77 6.83
CA ILE A 36 5.00 0.54 6.16
C ILE A 36 4.55 0.76 4.71
N THR A 37 4.23 1.99 4.31
CA THR A 37 3.83 2.29 2.92
C THR A 37 5.00 2.21 1.94
N ILE A 38 6.24 2.07 2.43
CA ILE A 38 7.44 1.88 1.58
C ILE A 38 7.34 0.65 0.67
N PHE A 39 6.60 -0.38 1.11
CA PHE A 39 6.44 -1.61 0.33
C PHE A 39 5.60 -1.40 -0.92
N LEU A 40 4.72 -0.39 -0.94
CA LEU A 40 3.84 -0.09 -2.07
C LEU A 40 4.64 0.17 -3.36
N PRO A 41 5.52 1.20 -3.42
CA PRO A 41 6.34 1.41 -4.61
C PRO A 41 7.45 0.34 -4.78
N ALA A 42 7.94 -0.25 -3.69
CA ALA A 42 9.02 -1.23 -3.76
C ALA A 42 8.61 -2.51 -4.50
N ILE A 43 7.38 -2.99 -4.28
CA ILE A 43 6.89 -4.19 -4.97
C ILE A 43 6.68 -3.91 -6.45
N TYR A 44 6.15 -2.75 -6.82
CA TYR A 44 5.98 -2.38 -8.23
C TYR A 44 7.30 -2.31 -9.01
N VAL A 45 8.35 -1.73 -8.41
CA VAL A 45 9.69 -1.77 -9.00
C VAL A 45 10.24 -3.19 -9.10
N LEU A 46 9.98 -4.04 -8.10
CA LEU A 46 10.39 -5.44 -8.15
C LEU A 46 9.67 -6.19 -9.29
N LEU A 47 8.37 -5.95 -9.47
CA LEU A 47 7.58 -6.53 -10.58
C LEU A 47 8.06 -6.00 -11.94
N ALA A 48 8.46 -4.73 -12.01
CA ALA A 48 9.02 -4.14 -13.22
C ALA A 48 10.31 -4.82 -13.71
N LEU A 49 11.06 -5.50 -12.83
CA LEU A 49 12.20 -6.31 -13.25
C LEU A 49 11.80 -7.47 -14.18
N GLY A 50 10.56 -7.96 -14.04
CA GLY A 50 10.00 -9.02 -14.88
C GLY A 50 9.27 -8.52 -16.13
N SER A 51 9.22 -7.21 -16.35
CA SER A 51 8.59 -6.59 -17.53
C SER A 51 9.33 -6.91 -18.82
N THR A 52 8.66 -6.84 -19.97
CA THR A 52 9.32 -6.87 -21.28
C THR A 52 10.16 -5.63 -21.56
N THR A 53 9.92 -4.53 -20.85
CA THR A 53 10.69 -3.27 -20.93
C THR A 53 11.18 -2.79 -19.55
N PRO A 54 12.02 -3.56 -18.83
CA PRO A 54 12.31 -3.32 -17.41
C PRO A 54 12.77 -1.90 -17.07
N THR A 55 13.72 -1.34 -17.85
CA THR A 55 14.25 0.00 -17.57
C THR A 55 13.16 1.08 -17.63
N GLN A 56 12.29 1.02 -18.63
CA GLN A 56 11.20 1.98 -18.78
C GLN A 56 10.19 1.80 -17.65
N SER A 57 9.76 0.56 -17.40
CA SER A 57 8.81 0.24 -16.33
C SER A 57 9.33 0.73 -14.97
N ILE A 58 10.60 0.45 -14.62
CA ILE A 58 11.20 0.90 -13.34
C ILE A 58 11.16 2.43 -13.21
N ILE A 59 11.47 3.17 -14.29
CA ILE A 59 11.45 4.64 -14.26
C ILE A 59 10.02 5.16 -14.05
N GLU A 60 9.05 4.60 -14.76
CA GLU A 60 7.63 4.96 -14.63
C GLU A 60 7.08 4.60 -13.24
N GLU A 61 7.36 3.40 -12.73
CA GLU A 61 6.97 2.99 -11.37
C GLU A 61 7.61 3.88 -10.30
N MET A 62 8.89 4.26 -10.49
CA MET A 62 9.55 5.20 -9.59
C MET A 62 8.97 6.61 -9.69
N PHE A 63 8.50 7.05 -10.85
CA PHE A 63 7.84 8.36 -10.96
C PHE A 63 6.61 8.46 -10.04
N PHE A 64 5.77 7.43 -10.00
CA PHE A 64 4.61 7.38 -9.10
C PHE A 64 4.96 6.98 -7.67
N GLY A 65 6.01 6.18 -7.48
CA GLY A 65 6.44 5.69 -6.17
C GLY A 65 7.27 6.69 -5.36
N MET A 66 8.05 7.55 -6.03
CA MET A 66 8.95 8.51 -5.38
C MET A 66 8.24 9.47 -4.43
N PRO A 67 7.05 10.03 -4.73
CA PRO A 67 6.30 10.82 -3.77
C PRO A 67 6.04 10.09 -2.44
N ILE A 68 5.73 8.79 -2.48
CA ILE A 68 5.52 7.98 -1.28
C ILE A 68 6.84 7.82 -0.52
N LEU A 69 7.93 7.44 -1.21
CA LEU A 69 9.26 7.31 -0.62
C LEU A 69 9.74 8.61 0.03
N MET A 70 9.47 9.75 -0.60
CA MET A 70 9.78 11.08 -0.06
C MET A 70 8.96 11.37 1.21
N LEU A 71 7.66 11.09 1.23
CA LEU A 71 6.84 11.27 2.43
C LEU A 71 7.34 10.43 3.60
N VAL A 72 7.70 9.17 3.34
CA VAL A 72 8.33 8.30 4.33
C VAL A 72 9.64 8.91 4.81
N GLY A 73 10.58 9.24 3.92
CA GLY A 73 11.88 9.81 4.27
C GLY A 73 11.78 11.10 5.08
N ILE A 74 10.94 12.05 4.64
CA ILE A 74 10.70 13.31 5.34
C ILE A 74 10.14 13.05 6.74
N SER A 75 9.21 12.09 6.88
CA SER A 75 8.62 11.74 8.19
C SER A 75 9.59 11.09 9.19
N GLN A 76 10.74 10.62 8.72
CA GLN A 76 11.81 10.08 9.55
C GLN A 76 12.89 11.13 9.86
N MET A 77 13.10 12.09 8.95
CA MET A 77 14.01 13.22 9.17
C MET A 77 13.39 14.34 10.01
N GLN A 78 12.06 14.41 10.06
CA GLN A 78 11.31 15.38 10.82
C GLN A 78 10.46 14.67 11.89
N ASP A 79 10.33 15.25 13.07
CA ASP A 79 9.53 14.71 14.17
C ASP A 79 8.02 14.85 13.94
N TRP A 80 7.50 14.13 12.94
CA TRP A 80 6.08 14.10 12.65
C TRP A 80 5.34 13.35 13.75
N SER A 81 4.28 13.97 14.30
CA SER A 81 3.40 13.31 15.25
C SER A 81 2.75 12.06 14.65
N LEU A 82 2.44 11.08 15.50
CA LEU A 82 1.77 9.85 15.08
C LEU A 82 0.46 10.13 14.34
N GLU A 83 -0.31 11.12 14.79
CA GLU A 83 -1.56 11.54 14.15
C GLU A 83 -1.33 12.10 12.74
N ARG A 84 -0.25 12.86 12.52
CA ARG A 84 0.12 13.32 11.18
C ARG A 84 0.52 12.14 10.30
N LYS A 85 1.36 11.24 10.81
CA LYS A 85 1.80 10.03 10.08
C LYS A 85 0.62 9.15 9.69
N LYS A 86 -0.35 8.93 10.58
CA LYS A 86 -1.60 8.22 10.30
C LYS A 86 -2.41 8.86 9.18
N LYS A 87 -2.66 10.17 9.25
CA LYS A 87 -3.44 10.89 8.22
C LYS A 87 -2.77 10.79 6.84
N VAL A 88 -1.46 10.95 6.79
CA VAL A 88 -0.70 10.82 5.54
C VAL A 88 -0.71 9.37 5.05
N ALA A 89 -0.53 8.39 5.94
CA ALA A 89 -0.61 6.98 5.58
C ALA A 89 -1.97 6.61 4.96
N ILE A 90 -3.08 7.06 5.55
CA ILE A 90 -4.43 6.87 4.97
C ILE A 90 -4.49 7.43 3.55
N ALA A 91 -4.00 8.66 3.34
CA ALA A 91 -3.99 9.27 2.01
C ALA A 91 -3.12 8.47 1.02
N VAL A 92 -1.97 7.96 1.46
CA VAL A 92 -1.08 7.12 0.64
C VAL A 92 -1.73 5.79 0.27
N TRP A 93 -2.38 5.10 1.20
CA TRP A 93 -3.11 3.86 0.93
C TRP A 93 -4.24 4.09 -0.09
N LEU A 94 -5.02 5.16 0.06
CA LEU A 94 -6.09 5.50 -0.89
C LEU A 94 -5.55 5.92 -2.26
N PHE A 95 -4.44 6.68 -2.28
CA PHE A 95 -3.76 7.03 -3.52
C PHE A 95 -3.24 5.78 -4.25
N HIS A 96 -2.68 4.83 -3.52
CA HIS A 96 -2.22 3.55 -4.08
C HIS A 96 -3.38 2.75 -4.68
N GLY A 97 -4.51 2.64 -3.98
CA GLY A 97 -5.68 1.95 -4.53
C GLY A 97 -6.21 2.61 -5.81
N PHE A 98 -6.15 3.94 -5.89
CA PHE A 98 -6.45 4.69 -7.12
C PHE A 98 -5.42 4.42 -8.23
N TYR A 99 -4.13 4.40 -7.87
CA TYR A 99 -3.03 4.11 -8.78
C TYR A 99 -3.19 2.71 -9.40
N ASP A 100 -3.41 1.68 -8.58
CA ASP A 100 -3.64 0.31 -9.02
C ASP A 100 -4.79 0.17 -10.01
N TYR A 101 -5.90 0.85 -9.75
CA TYR A 101 -7.05 0.83 -10.64
C TYR A 101 -6.75 1.44 -12.02
N HIS A 102 -5.93 2.49 -12.07
CA HIS A 102 -5.54 3.17 -13.31
C HIS A 102 -4.17 2.75 -13.86
N HIS A 103 -3.50 1.78 -13.23
CA HIS A 103 -2.09 1.46 -13.47
C HIS A 103 -1.79 1.20 -14.95
N HIS A 104 -2.62 0.38 -15.59
CA HIS A 104 -2.53 0.03 -17.01
C HIS A 104 -2.65 1.22 -17.99
N TRP A 105 -3.12 2.39 -17.55
CA TRP A 105 -3.15 3.63 -18.36
C TRP A 105 -1.97 4.55 -18.06
N LEU A 106 -1.38 4.41 -16.87
CA LEU A 106 -0.34 5.28 -16.35
C LEU A 106 1.07 4.74 -16.66
N VAL A 107 1.23 3.42 -16.61
CA VAL A 107 2.54 2.75 -16.66
C VAL A 107 2.47 1.51 -17.55
N ILE A 108 3.51 1.31 -18.37
CA ILE A 108 3.70 0.06 -19.12
C ILE A 108 4.56 -0.86 -18.26
N ASN A 109 3.91 -1.76 -17.52
CA ASN A 109 4.58 -2.79 -16.72
C ASN A 109 3.77 -4.10 -16.78
N ASP A 110 4.09 -4.93 -17.78
CA ASP A 110 3.48 -6.25 -17.98
C ASP A 110 4.04 -7.32 -17.01
N GLY A 111 4.98 -6.95 -16.15
CA GLY A 111 5.38 -7.75 -14.99
C GLY A 111 4.34 -7.77 -13.87
N VAL A 112 3.37 -6.85 -13.87
CA VAL A 112 2.28 -6.80 -12.89
C VAL A 112 1.21 -7.84 -13.24
N PRO A 113 0.93 -8.82 -12.35
CA PRO A 113 -0.08 -9.83 -12.64
C PRO A 113 -1.49 -9.24 -12.74
N SER A 114 -2.34 -9.81 -13.59
CA SER A 114 -3.71 -9.33 -13.80
C SER A 114 -4.62 -9.40 -12.57
N TRP A 115 -4.26 -10.20 -11.56
CA TRP A 115 -4.97 -10.31 -10.29
C TRP A 115 -4.49 -9.30 -9.23
N TYR A 116 -3.43 -8.54 -9.51
CA TYR A 116 -2.77 -7.68 -8.53
C TYR A 116 -3.64 -6.48 -8.12
N ALA A 117 -4.24 -5.79 -9.09
CA ALA A 117 -5.11 -4.63 -8.82
C ALA A 117 -6.29 -4.94 -7.87
N PRO A 118 -7.12 -5.99 -8.06
CA PRO A 118 -8.19 -6.30 -7.10
C PRO A 118 -7.65 -6.79 -5.75
N PHE A 119 -6.47 -7.41 -5.70
CA PHE A 119 -5.81 -7.79 -4.45
C PHE A 119 -5.43 -6.54 -3.64
N CYS A 120 -4.69 -5.60 -4.25
CA CYS A 120 -4.23 -4.37 -3.61
C CYS A 120 -5.39 -3.49 -3.18
N LEU A 121 -6.42 -3.32 -4.02
CA LEU A 121 -7.60 -2.51 -3.68
C LEU A 121 -8.22 -2.96 -2.34
N VAL A 122 -8.29 -4.26 -2.08
CA VAL A 122 -8.79 -4.79 -0.80
C VAL A 122 -7.84 -4.46 0.35
N VAL A 123 -6.53 -4.65 0.14
CA VAL A 123 -5.51 -4.33 1.16
C VAL A 123 -5.58 -2.86 1.53
N ASP A 124 -5.55 -1.99 0.52
CA ASP A 124 -5.53 -0.54 0.66
C ASP A 124 -6.74 -0.03 1.41
N MET A 125 -7.94 -0.49 1.04
CA MET A 125 -9.19 -0.11 1.68
C MET A 125 -9.27 -0.57 3.13
N LEU A 126 -8.86 -1.82 3.43
CA LEU A 126 -8.92 -2.36 4.78
C LEU A 126 -7.90 -1.71 5.72
N VAL A 127 -6.67 -1.49 5.25
CA VAL A 127 -5.64 -0.83 6.05
C VAL A 127 -5.97 0.65 6.27
N ALA A 128 -6.43 1.36 5.23
CA ALA A 128 -6.89 2.75 5.36
C ALA A 128 -8.07 2.86 6.34
N LEU A 129 -9.06 1.97 6.25
CA LEU A 129 -10.19 1.95 7.18
C LEU A 129 -9.75 1.67 8.62
N TYR A 130 -8.84 0.72 8.82
CA TYR A 130 -8.26 0.44 10.14
C TYR A 130 -7.58 1.67 10.75
N LEU A 131 -6.80 2.40 9.94
CA LEU A 131 -6.11 3.61 10.38
C LEU A 131 -7.07 4.79 10.65
N PHE A 132 -8.18 4.85 9.92
CA PHE A 132 -9.20 5.88 10.09
C PHE A 132 -9.99 5.73 11.39
N ILE A 133 -10.20 4.49 11.85
CA ILE A 133 -10.94 4.24 13.08
C ILE A 133 -10.09 4.70 14.29
N PRO A 134 -10.56 5.69 15.08
CA PRO A 134 -9.83 6.15 16.24
C PRO A 134 -9.76 5.03 17.28
N TYR A 135 -8.58 4.44 17.43
CA TYR A 135 -8.32 3.51 18.52
C TYR A 135 -8.08 4.30 19.79
N GLN A 136 -9.01 4.25 20.74
CA GLN A 136 -8.76 4.68 22.11
C GLN A 136 -7.77 3.70 22.74
N GLN A 137 -6.48 4.03 22.68
CA GLN A 137 -5.51 3.42 23.56
C GLN A 137 -5.81 3.95 24.96
N LYS A 138 -6.40 3.12 25.83
CA LYS A 138 -6.41 3.43 27.26
C LYS A 138 -4.96 3.49 27.70
N ASP A 139 -4.50 4.70 28.02
CA ASP A 139 -3.21 4.90 28.65
C ASP A 139 -3.25 4.24 30.04
N ALA A 140 -2.81 3.00 30.11
CA ALA A 140 -2.42 2.38 31.37
C ALA A 140 -1.08 3.01 31.76
N ASN A 141 -1.12 4.24 32.30
CA ASN A 141 -0.05 4.94 33.03
C ASN A 141 -0.61 6.20 33.70
N GLN A 142 -1.71 6.06 34.44
CA GLN A 142 -2.12 6.99 35.49
C GLN A 142 -2.05 6.26 36.84
N GLU A 143 -0.84 5.98 37.31
CA GLU A 143 -0.54 5.75 38.72
C GLU A 143 0.78 6.45 39.07
#